data_AF-A0A417WIB8-F1
#
_entry.id   AF-A0A417WIB8-F1
#
_cell.length_a   1.000
_cell.length_b   1.000
_cell.length_c   1.000
_cell.angle_alpha   90.00
_cell.angle_beta   90.00
_cell.angle_gamma   90.00
#
_symmetry.space_group_name_H-M   'P 1'
#
loop_
_entity.id
_entity.type
_entity.pdbx_description
1 polymer ?
#
loop_
_entity_poly.entity_id
_entity_poly.type
_entity_poly.pdbx_seq_one_letter_code
_entity_poly.pdbx_strand_id
1 'polypeptide(L)' 'MHITKKKRDAIVKLHRQGESIELLTAISGLNRTTITSIIKKDDSEKLFREFNMVSEKLSFER' A
#
# COMPACT_ATOMS: atom_id res chain seq x y z
N MET A 1 17.39 -2.57 -0.35
CA MET A 1 16.58 -3.02 -1.50
C MET A 1 15.86 -1.81 -2.09
N HIS A 2 16.29 -1.32 -3.26
CA HIS A 2 15.65 -0.16 -3.89
C HIS A 2 14.71 -0.65 -4.99
N ILE A 3 13.40 -0.44 -4.82
CA ILE A 3 12.39 -0.76 -5.83
C ILE A 3 11.86 0.53 -6.45
N THR A 4 11.71 0.54 -7.77
CA THR A 4 11.19 1.71 -8.47
C THR A 4 9.74 1.98 -8.04
N LYS A 5 9.37 3.27 -8.01
CA LYS A 5 7.99 3.68 -7.72
C LYS A 5 6.98 2.97 -8.64
N LYS A 6 7.26 2.93 -9.95
CA LYS A 6 6.42 2.25 -10.95
C LYS A 6 6.14 0.79 -10.60
N LYS A 7 7.15 0.03 -10.15
CA LYS A 7 6.98 -1.38 -9.77
C LYS A 7 6.15 -1.53 -8.49
N ARG A 8 6.37 -0.65 -7.51
CA ARG A 8 5.58 -0.60 -6.27
C ARG A 8 4.11 -0.30 -6.54
N ASP A 9 3.84 0.72 -7.35
CA ASP A 9 2.48 1.15 -7.70
C ASP A 9 1.72 0.04 -8.43
N ALA A 10 2.39 -0.70 -9.32
CA ALA A 10 1.80 -1.86 -10.00
C ALA A 10 1.45 -3.00 -9.03
N ILE A 11 2.32 -3.31 -8.07
CA ILE A 11 2.07 -4.33 -7.04
C ILE A 11 0.85 -3.95 -6.18
N VAL A 12 0.79 -2.70 -5.72
CA VAL A 12 -0.34 -2.19 -4.94
C VAL A 12 -1.64 -2.26 -5.75
N LYS A 13 -1.62 -1.86 -7.02
CA LYS A 13 -2.79 -1.91 -7.89
C LYS A 13 -3.35 -3.33 -8.02
N LEU A 14 -2.49 -4.31 -8.31
CA LEU A 14 -2.89 -5.71 -8.43
C LEU A 14 -3.42 -6.27 -7.10
N HIS A 15 -2.77 -5.94 -5.97
CA HIS A 15 -3.27 -6.35 -4.65
C HIS A 15 -4.69 -5.81 -4.39
N ARG A 16 -4.96 -4.55 -4.71
CA ARG A 16 -6.30 -3.94 -4.58
C ARG A 16 -7.35 -4.55 -5.50
N GLN A 17 -6.93 -5.22 -6.58
CA GLN A 17 -7.83 -6.00 -7.46
C GLN A 17 -8.16 -7.39 -6.90
N GLY A 18 -7.56 -7.77 -5.75
CA GLY A 18 -7.79 -9.06 -5.11
C GLY A 18 -6.73 -10.11 -5.44
N GLU A 19 -5.63 -9.73 -6.11
CA GLU A 19 -4.57 -10.68 -6.43
C GLU A 19 -3.83 -11.19 -5.19
N SER A 20 -3.55 -12.49 -5.17
CA SER A 20 -2.88 -13.17 -4.06
C SER A 20 -1.41 -12.75 -3.92
N ILE A 21 -0.89 -12.78 -2.69
CA ILE A 21 0.52 -12.49 -2.43
C ILE A 21 1.42 -13.49 -3.17
N GLU A 22 0.98 -14.73 -3.30
CA GLU A 22 1.65 -15.81 -4.02
C GLU A 22 1.83 -15.47 -5.50
N LEU A 23 0.76 -15.01 -6.17
CA LEU A 23 0.84 -14.56 -7.56
C LEU A 23 1.75 -13.33 -7.68
N LEU A 24 1.58 -12.33 -6.81
CA LEU A 24 2.41 -11.11 -6.80
C LEU A 24 3.90 -11.43 -6.64
N THR A 25 4.22 -12.40 -5.78
CA THR A 25 5.59 -12.91 -5.58
C THR A 25 6.13 -13.51 -6.89
N ALA A 26 5.35 -14.38 -7.54
CA ALA A 26 5.74 -15.05 -8.78
C ALA A 26 5.99 -14.08 -9.94
N ILE A 27 5.09 -13.11 -10.17
CA ILE A 27 5.20 -12.20 -11.32
C ILE A 27 6.20 -11.06 -11.10
N SER A 28 6.47 -10.68 -9.85
CA SER A 28 7.34 -9.56 -9.53
C SER A 28 8.81 -9.98 -9.36
N GLY A 29 9.08 -11.27 -9.13
CA GLY A 29 10.40 -11.76 -8.75
C GLY A 29 10.88 -11.25 -7.39
N LEU A 30 9.95 -10.82 -6.53
CA LEU A 30 10.23 -10.37 -5.16
C LEU A 30 9.81 -11.45 -4.18
N ASN A 31 10.49 -11.53 -3.05
CA ASN A 31 10.08 -12.44 -1.98
C ASN A 31 8.79 -11.95 -1.29
N ARG A 32 8.11 -12.90 -0.64
CA ARG A 32 6.84 -12.69 0.08
C ARG A 32 6.92 -11.56 1.12
N THR A 33 8.05 -11.46 1.83
CA THR A 33 8.27 -10.43 2.86
C THR A 33 8.31 -9.03 2.26
N THR A 34 8.98 -8.86 1.11
CA THR A 34 9.03 -7.60 0.38
C THR A 34 7.63 -7.19 -0.11
N ILE A 35 6.88 -8.11 -0.72
CA ILE A 35 5.50 -7.86 -1.16
C ILE A 35 4.62 -7.42 0.02
N THR A 36 4.66 -8.19 1.12
CA THR A 36 3.90 -7.89 2.33
C THR A 36 4.27 -6.51 2.92
N SER A 37 5.56 -6.16 2.93
CA SER A 37 6.00 -4.84 3.43
C SER A 37 5.52 -3.69 2.54
N ILE A 38 5.48 -3.88 1.22
CA ILE A 38 4.95 -2.88 0.28
C ILE A 38 3.46 -2.63 0.55
N ILE A 39 2.67 -3.69 0.65
CA ILE A 39 1.22 -3.61 0.91
C ILE A 39 0.94 -2.93 2.25
N LYS A 40 1.58 -3.39 3.33
CA LYS A 40 1.38 -2.81 4.67
C LYS A 40 1.71 -1.32 4.72
N LYS A 41 2.75 -0.88 4.02
CA LYS A 41 3.10 0.55 3.96
C LYS A 41 2.05 1.36 3.23
N ASP A 42 1.51 0.86 2.12
CA ASP A 42 0.43 1.51 1.38
C ASP A 42 -0.85 1.62 2.23
N ASP A 43 -1.23 0.55 2.95
CA ASP A 43 -2.38 0.56 3.84
C ASP A 43 -2.21 1.56 5.00
N SER A 44 -1.03 1.60 5.62
CA SER A 44 -0.72 2.56 6.68
C SER A 44 -0.75 4.01 6.19
N GLU A 45 -0.22 4.30 4.99
CA GLU A 45 -0.31 5.64 4.40
C GLU A 45 -1.77 6.04 4.12
N LYS A 46 -2.61 5.11 3.68
CA LYS A 46 -4.04 5.35 3.46
C LYS A 46 -4.74 5.69 4.77
N LEU A 47 -4.55 4.89 5.82
CA LEU A 47 -5.14 5.13 7.14
C LEU A 47 -4.68 6.47 7.73
N PHE A 48 -3.40 6.82 7.59
CA PHE A 48 -2.88 8.09 8.10
C PHE A 48 -3.52 9.30 7.40
N ARG A 49 -3.73 9.22 6.07
CA ARG A 49 -4.43 10.28 5.32
C ARG A 49 -5.89 10.41 5.74
N GLU A 50 -6.59 9.29 5.92
CA GLU A 50 -7.98 9.27 6.40
C GLU A 50 -8.08 9.89 7.80
N PHE A 51 -7.18 9.53 8.70
CA PHE A 51 -7.11 10.09 10.06
C PHE A 51 -6.93 11.61 10.04
N ASN A 52 -6.00 12.12 9.24
CA ASN A 52 -5.77 13.57 9.14
C ASN A 52 -6.99 14.30 8.59
N MET A 53 -7.63 13.77 7.55
CA MET A 53 -8.83 14.36 6.97
C MET A 53 -9.98 14.44 7.99
N VAL A 54 -10.17 13.39 8.80
CA VAL A 54 -11.19 13.40 9.86
C VAL A 54 -10.82 14.40 10.96
N SER A 55 -9.55 14.45 11.36
CA SER A 55 -9.07 15.38 12.39
C SER A 55 -9.21 16.85 11.96
N GLU A 56 -8.91 17.16 10.70
CA GLU A 56 -9.11 18.49 10.12
C GLU A 56 -10.59 18.89 10.17
N LYS A 57 -11.51 18.02 9.72
CA LYS A 57 -12.95 18.29 9.78
C LYS A 57 -13.43 18.58 11.21
N LEU A 58 -12.99 17.78 12.18
CA LEU A 58 -13.34 17.96 13.59
C LEU A 58 -12.75 19.25 14.20
N SER A 59 -11.63 19.75 13.66
CA SER A 59 -11.03 21.00 14.13
C SER A 59 -11.78 22.26 13.70
N PHE A 60 -12.59 22.19 12.63
CA PHE A 60 -13.45 23.29 12.16
C PHE A 60 -14.81 23.36 12.88
N GLU A 61 -15.18 22.34 13.64
CA GLU A 61 -16.44 22.28 14.42
C GLU A 61 -16.28 22.80 15.88
N ARG A 62 -15.14 23.42 16.22
CA ARG A 62 -14.89 24.11 17.50
C ARG A 62 -14.84 25.62 17.32
#